data_AF-A0A519JJF9-F1
#
_entry.id   AF-A0A519JJF9-F1
#
_cell.length_a   1.000
_cell.length_b   1.000
_cell.length_c   1.000
_cell.angle_alpha   90.00
_cell.angle_beta   90.00
_cell.angle_gamma   90.00
#
_symmetry.space_group_name_H-M   'P 1'
#
loop_
_entity.id
_entity.type
_entity.pdbx_description
1 polymer ?
#
loop_
_entity_poly.entity_id
_entity_poly.type
_entity_poly.pdbx_seq_one_letter_code
_entity_poly.pdbx_strand_id
1 'polypeptide(L)' 'MELLSVFSDEYFMKEAYKQALYARDEGEIPVGAV' A
#
# COMPACT_ATOMS: atom_id res chain seq x y z
N MET A 1 5.75 -21.64 -0.22
CA MET A 1 6.79 -21.34 -1.22
C MET A 1 7.07 -19.86 -1.09
N GLU A 2 8.22 -19.47 -0.58
CA GLU A 2 8.61 -18.05 -0.61
C GLU A 2 8.98 -17.68 -2.04
N LEU A 3 8.37 -16.61 -2.55
CA LEU A 3 8.71 -16.05 -3.85
C LEU A 3 9.95 -15.18 -3.66
N LEU A 4 11.06 -15.52 -4.34
CA LEU A 4 12.23 -14.65 -4.41
C LEU A 4 11.87 -13.39 -5.21
N SER A 5 11.50 -12.33 -4.50
CA SER A 5 11.15 -11.02 -5.05
C SER A 5 12.15 -9.97 -4.59
N VAL A 6 12.38 -8.95 -5.42
CA VAL A 6 13.20 -7.78 -5.07
C VAL A 6 12.55 -6.99 -3.92
N PHE A 7 11.22 -7.00 -3.85
CA PHE A 7 10.43 -6.30 -2.84
C PHE A 7 9.58 -7.29 -2.06
N SER A 8 9.53 -7.11 -0.74
CA SER A 8 8.67 -7.91 0.14
C SER A 8 7.23 -7.44 0.10
N ASP A 9 6.31 -8.31 0.53
CA ASP A 9 4.91 -7.93 0.72
C ASP A 9 4.77 -6.74 1.70
N GLU A 10 5.61 -6.69 2.74
CA GLU A 10 5.65 -5.57 3.67
C GLU A 10 5.99 -4.24 2.98
N TYR A 11 6.90 -4.25 2.00
CA TYR A 11 7.21 -3.06 1.21
C TYR A 11 5.96 -2.57 0.48
N PHE A 12 5.28 -3.45 -0.24
CA PHE A 12 4.07 -3.08 -1.00
C PHE A 12 2.92 -2.65 -0.08
N MET A 13 2.75 -3.29 1.06
CA MET A 13 1.72 -2.88 2.03
C MET A 13 1.98 -1.48 2.60
N LYS A 14 3.25 -1.08 2.78
CA LYS A 14 3.59 0.30 3.19
C LYS A 14 3.28 1.31 2.11
N GLU A 15 3.50 0.97 0.84
CA GLU A 15 3.14 1.86 -0.27
C GLU A 15 1.61 1.97 -0.44
N ALA A 16 0.87 0.85 -0.31
CA ALA A 16 -0.59 0.85 -0.29
C ALA A 16 -1.15 1.71 0.86
N TYR A 17 -0.51 1.67 2.03
CA TYR A 17 -0.89 2.51 3.16
C TYR A 17 -0.71 4.00 2.85
N LYS A 18 0.35 4.41 2.13
CA LYS A 18 0.52 5.81 1.70
C LYS A 18 -0.63 6.24 0.78
N GLN A 19 -1.07 5.38 -0.13
CA GLN A 19 -2.23 5.66 -0.99
C GLN A 19 -3.52 5.84 -0.18
N ALA A 20 -3.74 4.99 0.84
CA ALA A 20 -4.89 5.13 1.74
C ALA A 20 -4.86 6.46 2.52
N LEU A 21 -3.67 6.96 2.88
CA LEU A 21 -3.53 8.28 3.53
C LEU A 21 -3.87 9.41 2.58
N TYR A 22 -3.49 9.35 1.30
CA TYR A 22 -3.89 10.36 0.32
C TYR A 22 -5.42 10.38 0.14
N ALA A 23 -6.05 9.22 -0.05
CA ALA A 23 -7.51 9.12 -0.15
C ALA A 23 -8.21 9.72 1.08
N ARG A 24 -7.70 9.45 2.29
CA ARG A 24 -8.19 10.07 3.53
C ARG A 24 -8.10 11.60 3.49
N ASP A 25 -6.96 12.12 3.07
CA ASP A 25 -6.68 13.56 3.06
C ASP A 25 -7.54 14.30 2.00
N GLU A 26 -7.96 13.60 0.93
CA GLU A 26 -8.93 14.07 -0.06
C GLU A 26 -10.39 13.93 0.40
N GLY A 27 -10.63 13.32 1.56
CA GLY A 27 -11.98 13.08 2.09
C GLY A 27 -12.69 11.87 1.48
N GLU A 28 -11.96 11.00 0.79
CA GLU A 28 -12.47 9.73 0.26
C GLU A 28 -12.39 8.59 1.30
N ILE A 29 -12.89 7.40 0.91
CA ILE A 29 -12.74 6.20 1.74
C ILE A 29 -11.26 5.81 1.75
N PRO A 30 -10.61 5.66 2.93
CA PRO A 30 -9.17 5.48 3.03
C PRO A 30 -8.73 4.05 2.68
N VAL A 31 -8.79 3.72 1.39
CA VAL A 31 -8.33 2.46 0.81
C VAL A 31 -7.24 2.77 -0.20
N GLY A 32 -6.15 1.99 -0.19
CA GLY A 32 -5.03 2.16 -1.09
C GLY A 32 -4.56 0.82 -1.64
N ALA A 33 -3.98 0.85 -2.85
CA ALA A 33 -3.44 -0.31 -3.56
C ALA A 33 -2.19 0.10 -4.34
N VAL A 34 -1.35 -0.90 -4.66
CA VAL A 34 -0.13 -0.78 -5.47
C VAL A 34 0.06 -1.98 -6.37
#